data_AF-A0A0M9CE48-F1
#
_entry.id   AF-A0A0M9CE48-F1
#
_cell.length_a   1.000
_cell.length_b   1.000
_cell.length_c   1.000
_cell.angle_alpha   90.00
_cell.angle_beta   90.00
_cell.angle_gamma   90.00
#
_symmetry.space_group_name_H-M   'P 1'
#
loop_
_entity.id
_entity.type
_entity.pdbx_description
1 polymer ?
#
loop_
_entity_poly.entity_id
_entity_poly.type
_entity_poly.pdbx_seq_one_letter_code
_entity_poly.pdbx_strand_id
1 'polypeptide(L)'
;MNKEEEKHLINKIKFKAPFSRLKNITYTEQPDLICNLNNNIIGIEITECFQDDTIKGSKLKESRSFKNKIGKKLIEIIKLDIPFHLTIDIDKKINLKNNQLESFINDLKKTIENKIDIIHNNTLITIDEDIIYANGVKSIDLFFTNDLKTNSYGETDYGKLSVFTNMNLNYILNKKESKLIKYASCDEYWLVIREGDMIAASFSKIDLKPYLTKFDRIFMYRIFKDELLEL
;
A
#
# COMPACT_ATOMS: atom_id res chain seq x y z
N MET A 1 -3.32 -1.88 6.48
CA MET A 1 -1.99 -2.33 6.87
C MET A 1 -2.14 -3.57 7.73
N ASN A 2 -1.33 -4.58 7.49
CA ASN A 2 -1.25 -5.77 8.33
C ASN A 2 -0.06 -5.65 9.32
N LYS A 3 0.02 -6.56 10.30
CA LYS A 3 1.05 -6.53 11.35
C LYS A 3 2.48 -6.65 10.80
N GLU A 4 2.69 -7.32 9.66
CA GLU A 4 4.02 -7.43 9.05
C GLU A 4 4.44 -6.11 8.39
N GLU A 5 3.51 -5.41 7.73
CA GLU A 5 3.75 -4.07 7.18
C GLU A 5 4.02 -3.04 8.29
N GLU A 6 3.31 -3.13 9.42
CA GLU A 6 3.55 -2.30 10.62
C GLU A 6 4.96 -2.53 11.17
N LYS A 7 5.37 -3.79 11.37
CA LYS A 7 6.73 -4.14 11.80
C LYS A 7 7.78 -3.63 10.84
N HIS A 8 7.54 -3.78 9.53
CA HIS A 8 8.45 -3.30 8.51
C HIS A 8 8.62 -1.78 8.55
N LEU A 9 7.51 -1.04 8.70
CA LEU A 9 7.55 0.42 8.86
C LEU A 9 8.36 0.82 10.09
N ILE A 10 8.08 0.23 11.26
CA ILE A 10 8.82 0.52 12.49
C ILE A 10 10.31 0.24 12.33
N ASN A 11 10.66 -0.87 11.67
CA ASN A 11 12.06 -1.17 11.35
C ASN A 11 12.73 -0.14 10.44
N LYS A 12 11.98 0.51 9.54
CA LYS A 12 12.51 1.59 8.71
C LYS A 12 12.72 2.88 9.51
N ILE A 13 11.77 3.25 10.36
CA ILE A 13 11.81 4.53 11.07
C ILE A 13 12.58 4.48 12.39
N LYS A 14 12.89 3.29 12.95
CA LYS A 14 13.59 3.14 14.25
C LYS A 14 14.95 3.79 14.33
N PHE A 15 15.56 4.21 13.23
CA PHE A 15 16.83 4.92 13.25
C PHE A 15 16.68 6.45 13.18
N LYS A 16 15.44 6.93 12.97
CA LYS A 16 15.09 8.35 12.86
C LYS A 16 14.61 8.86 14.22
N ALA A 17 14.90 10.10 14.58
CA ALA A 17 14.40 10.68 15.82
C ALA A 17 12.87 10.94 15.72
N PRO A 18 12.11 10.85 16.83
CA PRO A 18 12.52 10.35 18.14
C PRO A 18 12.54 8.81 18.28
N PHE A 19 12.14 8.08 17.23
CA PHE A 19 12.01 6.62 17.23
C PHE A 19 13.29 5.86 17.60
N SER A 20 14.47 6.42 17.30
CA SER A 20 15.76 5.86 17.69
C SER A 20 16.05 5.79 19.19
N ARG A 21 15.20 6.43 20.00
CA ARG A 21 15.31 6.40 21.46
C ARG A 21 14.28 5.51 22.12
N LEU A 22 13.35 4.93 21.35
CA LEU A 22 12.32 4.04 21.88
C LEU A 22 12.95 2.72 22.36
N LYS A 23 12.49 2.25 23.51
CA LYS A 23 12.91 0.99 24.14
C LYS A 23 11.70 0.10 24.37
N ASN A 24 11.94 -1.20 24.59
CA ASN A 24 10.93 -2.19 24.98
C ASN A 24 9.68 -2.21 24.08
N ILE A 25 9.87 -2.13 22.75
CA ILE A 25 8.78 -2.12 21.78
C ILE A 25 8.00 -3.43 21.88
N THR A 26 6.71 -3.32 22.19
CA THR A 26 5.76 -4.43 22.27
C THR A 26 4.61 -4.17 21.32
N TYR A 27 4.33 -5.11 20.40
CA TYR A 27 3.18 -5.00 19.50
C TYR A 27 1.90 -5.41 20.23
N THR A 28 0.87 -4.59 20.07
CA THR A 28 -0.42 -4.77 20.74
C THR A 28 -1.56 -4.57 19.73
N GLU A 29 -2.79 -4.80 20.18
CA GLU A 29 -3.98 -4.58 19.34
C GLU A 29 -4.47 -3.13 19.38
N GLN A 30 -4.41 -2.47 20.56
CA GLN A 30 -4.94 -1.13 20.79
C GLN A 30 -4.09 -0.41 21.87
N PRO A 31 -3.11 0.44 21.52
CA PRO A 31 -2.68 0.84 20.16
C PRO A 31 -1.92 -0.27 19.42
N ASP A 32 -1.42 -0.02 18.20
CA ASP A 32 -0.66 -1.00 17.43
C ASP A 32 0.66 -1.44 18.10
N LEU A 33 1.28 -0.55 18.87
CA LEU A 33 2.42 -0.89 19.73
C LEU A 33 2.57 0.06 20.92
N ILE A 34 3.23 -0.45 21.97
CA ILE A 34 3.58 0.28 23.18
C ILE A 34 5.10 0.21 23.35
N CYS A 35 5.71 1.30 23.77
CA CYS A 35 7.15 1.38 24.00
C CYS A 35 7.48 2.37 25.12
N ASN A 36 8.74 2.42 25.55
CA ASN A 36 9.22 3.38 26.52
C ASN A 36 10.08 4.46 25.84
N LEU A 37 9.85 5.71 26.20
CA LEU A 37 10.74 6.83 25.91
C LEU A 37 11.07 7.54 27.20
N ASN A 38 12.33 7.44 27.63
CA ASN A 38 12.74 7.86 28.98
C ASN A 38 11.89 7.16 30.04
N ASN A 39 11.11 7.91 30.82
CA ASN A 39 10.22 7.40 31.86
C ASN A 39 8.75 7.31 31.41
N ASN A 40 8.44 7.71 30.17
CA ASN A 40 7.07 7.71 29.65
C ASN A 40 6.78 6.41 28.89
N ILE A 41 5.55 5.92 29.04
CA ILE A 41 4.94 4.86 28.23
C ILE A 41 4.27 5.53 27.03
N ILE A 42 4.73 5.19 25.83
CA ILE A 42 4.24 5.75 24.58
C ILE A 42 3.41 4.71 23.85
N GLY A 43 2.14 5.03 23.60
CA GLY A 43 1.26 4.26 22.73
C GLY A 43 1.34 4.77 21.29
N ILE A 44 1.69 3.93 20.33
CA ILE A 44 1.84 4.34 18.93
C ILE A 44 0.80 3.63 18.06
N GLU A 45 -0.08 4.42 17.46
CA GLU A 45 -1.00 3.97 16.43
C GLU A 45 -0.37 4.17 15.05
N ILE A 46 -0.52 3.19 14.16
CA ILE A 46 -0.02 3.28 12.81
C ILE A 46 -1.20 3.28 11.82
N THR A 47 -1.06 4.05 10.75
CA THR A 47 -2.04 4.08 9.66
C THR A 47 -1.37 4.34 8.34
N GLU A 48 -2.09 4.05 7.27
CA GLU A 48 -1.74 4.46 5.91
C GLU A 48 -2.73 5.52 5.47
N CYS A 49 -2.29 6.47 4.64
CA CYS A 49 -3.14 7.50 4.05
C CYS A 49 -3.30 7.31 2.53
N PHE A 50 -4.50 7.57 2.02
CA PHE A 50 -4.81 7.54 0.59
C PHE A 50 -5.27 8.92 0.11
N GLN A 51 -4.99 9.25 -1.16
CA GLN A 51 -5.33 10.55 -1.73
C GLN A 51 -6.84 10.82 -1.76
N ASP A 52 -7.67 9.78 -1.85
CA ASP A 52 -9.13 9.85 -1.99
C ASP A 52 -9.87 9.27 -0.77
N ASP A 53 -9.22 9.23 0.39
CA ASP A 53 -9.85 8.77 1.62
C ASP A 53 -11.10 9.60 1.96
N THR A 54 -12.27 8.94 2.00
CA THR A 54 -13.55 9.54 2.38
C THR A 54 -14.27 8.71 3.45
N ILE A 55 -15.40 9.21 3.97
CA ILE A 55 -16.27 8.43 4.89
C ILE A 55 -16.69 7.09 4.27
N LYS A 56 -16.84 7.02 2.93
CA LYS A 56 -17.21 5.80 2.20
C LYS A 56 -16.02 4.87 1.92
N GLY A 57 -14.83 5.22 2.41
CA GLY A 57 -13.56 4.55 2.09
C GLY A 57 -12.82 5.24 0.95
N SER A 58 -11.74 4.59 0.50
CA SER A 58 -10.90 5.00 -0.62
C SER A 58 -11.15 4.06 -1.80
N LYS A 59 -11.61 4.62 -2.93
CA LYS A 59 -11.79 3.88 -4.17
C LYS A 59 -10.45 3.48 -4.76
N LEU A 60 -9.42 4.28 -4.57
CA LEU A 60 -8.06 3.92 -4.97
C LEU A 60 -7.56 2.70 -4.20
N LYS A 61 -7.81 2.62 -2.90
CA LYS A 61 -7.49 1.45 -2.07
C LYS A 61 -8.27 0.21 -2.50
N GLU A 62 -9.56 0.37 -2.80
CA GLU A 62 -10.39 -0.73 -3.31
C GLU A 62 -9.85 -1.26 -4.64
N SER A 63 -9.60 -0.35 -5.60
CA SER A 63 -9.01 -0.68 -6.90
C SER A 63 -7.65 -1.37 -6.76
N ARG A 64 -6.77 -0.86 -5.89
CA ARG A 64 -5.50 -1.50 -5.52
C ARG A 64 -5.70 -2.92 -5.01
N SER A 65 -6.59 -3.10 -4.05
CA SER A 65 -6.82 -4.41 -3.43
C SER A 65 -7.33 -5.41 -4.47
N PHE A 66 -8.14 -4.95 -5.41
CA PHE A 66 -8.66 -5.75 -6.51
C PHE A 66 -7.55 -6.14 -7.50
N LYS A 67 -6.75 -5.18 -7.98
CA LYS A 67 -5.60 -5.43 -8.87
C LYS A 67 -4.61 -6.41 -8.24
N ASN A 68 -4.24 -6.20 -6.97
CA ASN A 68 -3.37 -7.11 -6.22
C ASN A 68 -3.90 -8.54 -6.14
N LYS A 69 -5.20 -8.69 -5.90
CA LYS A 69 -5.82 -10.01 -5.81
C LYS A 69 -5.68 -10.76 -7.13
N ILE A 70 -5.93 -10.09 -8.25
CA ILE A 70 -5.80 -10.67 -9.59
C ILE A 70 -4.34 -10.97 -9.92
N GLY A 71 -3.45 -9.99 -9.74
CA GLY A 71 -2.03 -10.12 -10.05
C GLY A 71 -1.35 -11.24 -9.26
N LYS A 72 -1.58 -11.30 -7.95
CA LYS A 72 -1.06 -12.40 -7.10
C LYS A 72 -1.59 -13.76 -7.52
N LYS A 73 -2.87 -13.85 -7.87
CA LYS A 73 -3.44 -15.12 -8.33
C LYS A 73 -2.84 -15.55 -9.68
N LEU A 74 -2.60 -14.61 -10.59
CA LEU A 74 -2.00 -14.90 -11.90
C LEU A 74 -0.57 -15.42 -11.77
N ILE A 75 0.28 -14.79 -10.97
CA ILE A 75 1.67 -15.26 -10.77
C ILE A 75 1.76 -16.65 -10.11
N GLU A 76 0.72 -17.06 -9.36
CA GLU A 76 0.62 -18.40 -8.78
C GLU A 76 0.26 -19.47 -9.82
N ILE A 77 -0.67 -19.17 -10.73
CA ILE A 77 -1.24 -20.15 -11.67
C ILE A 77 -0.54 -20.21 -13.03
N ILE A 78 0.13 -19.13 -13.45
CA ILE A 78 0.93 -19.11 -14.68
C ILE A 78 2.23 -19.85 -14.42
N LYS A 79 2.48 -20.89 -15.22
CA LYS A 79 3.69 -21.72 -15.14
C LYS A 79 4.51 -21.52 -16.41
N LEU A 80 5.60 -20.77 -16.27
CA LEU A 80 6.59 -20.55 -17.32
C LEU A 80 7.95 -21.08 -16.83
N ASP A 81 8.83 -21.43 -17.76
CA ASP A 81 10.14 -22.00 -17.44
C ASP A 81 11.10 -21.01 -16.77
N ILE A 82 10.82 -19.72 -16.87
CA ILE A 82 11.64 -18.63 -16.35
C ILE A 82 10.78 -17.71 -15.46
N PRO A 83 11.29 -17.26 -14.31
CA PRO A 83 10.63 -16.27 -13.48
C PRO A 83 10.32 -14.96 -14.24
N PHE A 84 9.17 -14.37 -13.92
CA PHE A 84 8.72 -13.13 -14.55
C PHE A 84 8.16 -12.13 -13.53
N HIS A 85 8.22 -10.86 -13.89
CA HIS A 85 7.52 -9.78 -13.21
C HIS A 85 6.28 -9.43 -14.01
N LEU A 86 5.11 -9.52 -13.39
CA LEU A 86 3.82 -9.24 -13.99
C LEU A 86 3.33 -7.86 -13.56
N THR A 87 2.90 -7.05 -14.51
CA THR A 87 2.09 -5.86 -14.27
C THR A 87 0.80 -5.93 -15.07
N ILE A 88 -0.27 -5.35 -14.53
CA ILE A 88 -1.59 -5.37 -15.17
C ILE A 88 -2.24 -4.02 -14.94
N ASP A 89 -2.61 -3.35 -16.04
CA ASP A 89 -3.48 -2.18 -15.97
C ASP A 89 -4.94 -2.59 -16.21
N ILE A 90 -5.77 -2.33 -15.22
CA ILE A 90 -7.19 -2.67 -15.22
C ILE A 90 -7.97 -1.37 -15.01
N ASP A 91 -8.98 -1.14 -15.85
CA ASP A 91 -9.89 0.00 -15.71
C ASP A 91 -10.54 -0.02 -14.32
N LYS A 92 -10.42 1.10 -13.61
CA LYS A 92 -11.01 1.32 -12.28
C LYS A 92 -12.53 1.18 -12.26
N LYS A 93 -13.18 1.22 -13.43
CA LYS A 93 -14.64 1.03 -13.58
C LYS A 93 -15.05 -0.44 -13.62
N ILE A 94 -14.13 -1.38 -13.77
CA ILE A 94 -14.49 -2.79 -13.78
C ILE A 94 -15.10 -3.17 -12.43
N ASN A 95 -16.23 -3.87 -12.47
CA ASN A 95 -16.89 -4.36 -11.28
C ASN A 95 -17.23 -5.84 -11.49
N LEU A 96 -16.33 -6.71 -11.03
CA LEU A 96 -16.50 -8.15 -11.11
C LEU A 96 -17.13 -8.68 -9.82
N LYS A 97 -18.20 -9.45 -9.95
CA LYS A 97 -18.72 -10.24 -8.83
C LYS A 97 -17.75 -11.38 -8.51
N ASN A 98 -17.78 -11.88 -7.26
CA ASN A 98 -16.90 -12.96 -6.82
C ASN A 98 -16.99 -14.22 -7.71
N ASN A 99 -18.18 -14.54 -8.23
CA ASN A 99 -18.38 -15.69 -9.13
C ASN A 99 -17.84 -15.47 -10.56
N GLN A 100 -17.55 -14.23 -10.96
CA GLN A 100 -16.95 -13.88 -12.26
C GLN A 100 -15.44 -13.74 -12.18
N LEU A 101 -14.88 -13.62 -10.98
CA LEU A 101 -13.46 -13.36 -10.77
C LEU A 101 -12.59 -14.53 -11.27
N GLU A 102 -12.99 -15.76 -10.98
CA GLU A 102 -12.25 -16.95 -11.41
C GLU A 102 -12.25 -17.11 -12.93
N SER A 103 -13.39 -16.90 -13.60
CA SER A 103 -13.44 -16.93 -15.07
C SER A 103 -12.57 -15.84 -15.68
N PHE A 104 -12.64 -14.62 -15.13
CA PHE A 104 -11.82 -13.49 -15.58
C PHE A 104 -10.32 -13.78 -15.46
N ILE A 105 -9.87 -14.32 -14.32
CA ILE A 105 -8.47 -14.71 -14.11
C ILE A 105 -8.04 -15.81 -15.11
N ASN A 106 -8.91 -16.78 -15.39
CA ASN A 106 -8.62 -17.83 -16.37
C ASN A 106 -8.52 -17.29 -17.80
N ASP A 107 -9.34 -16.31 -18.18
CA ASP A 107 -9.27 -15.68 -19.49
C ASP A 107 -7.98 -14.88 -19.66
N LEU A 108 -7.54 -14.18 -18.60
CA LEU A 108 -6.22 -13.51 -18.58
C LEU A 108 -5.08 -14.51 -18.70
N LYS A 109 -5.13 -15.62 -17.94
CA LYS A 109 -4.13 -16.70 -18.02
C LYS A 109 -4.00 -17.22 -19.45
N LYS A 110 -5.12 -17.56 -20.11
CA LYS A 110 -5.11 -18.05 -21.49
C LYS A 110 -4.54 -17.01 -22.46
N THR A 111 -4.90 -15.74 -22.28
CA THR A 111 -4.38 -14.65 -23.11
C THR A 111 -2.86 -14.57 -23.01
N ILE A 112 -2.31 -14.67 -21.79
CA ILE A 112 -0.86 -14.67 -21.53
C ILE A 112 -0.20 -15.89 -22.16
N GLU A 113 -0.70 -17.10 -21.89
CA GLU A 113 -0.12 -18.35 -22.41
C GLU A 113 -0.14 -18.42 -23.94
N ASN A 114 -1.18 -17.89 -24.59
CA ASN A 114 -1.28 -17.86 -26.06
C ASN A 114 -0.36 -16.82 -26.73
N LYS A 115 0.25 -15.90 -25.96
CA LYS A 115 1.17 -14.88 -26.49
C LYS A 115 2.63 -15.18 -26.21
N ILE A 116 2.89 -16.16 -25.35
CA ILE A 116 4.24 -16.55 -24.97
C ILE A 116 4.62 -17.79 -25.77
N ASP A 117 5.15 -17.56 -26.98
CA ASP A 117 5.65 -18.64 -27.82
C ASP A 117 7.12 -18.97 -27.47
N ILE A 118 7.96 -17.93 -27.32
CA ILE A 118 9.38 -18.08 -26.96
C ILE A 118 9.73 -17.06 -25.88
N ILE A 119 10.27 -17.55 -24.76
CA ILE A 119 10.69 -16.73 -23.63
C ILE A 119 12.20 -16.52 -23.71
N HIS A 120 12.62 -15.25 -23.66
CA HIS A 120 14.01 -14.88 -23.55
C HIS A 120 14.25 -14.00 -22.33
N ASN A 121 15.37 -14.20 -21.65
CA ASN A 121 15.76 -13.29 -20.57
C ASN A 121 16.01 -11.89 -21.10
N ASN A 122 15.76 -10.90 -20.25
CA ASN A 122 15.84 -9.47 -20.54
C ASN A 122 14.88 -9.03 -21.66
N THR A 123 13.67 -9.59 -21.67
CA THR A 123 12.61 -9.19 -22.59
C THR A 123 11.38 -8.69 -21.85
N LEU A 124 10.66 -7.79 -22.52
CA LEU A 124 9.35 -7.30 -22.12
C LEU A 124 8.35 -7.78 -23.16
N ILE A 125 7.32 -8.48 -22.70
CA ILE A 125 6.16 -8.84 -23.51
C ILE A 125 5.01 -7.99 -23.02
N THR A 126 4.52 -7.10 -23.89
CA THR A 126 3.32 -6.30 -23.65
C THR A 126 2.16 -6.89 -24.46
N ILE A 127 1.05 -7.12 -23.78
CA ILE A 127 -0.22 -7.55 -24.38
C ILE A 127 -1.19 -6.39 -24.22
N ASP A 128 -1.57 -5.78 -25.33
CA ASP A 128 -2.47 -4.61 -25.34
C ASP A 128 -3.95 -5.02 -25.35
N GLU A 129 -4.83 -4.07 -25.01
CA GLU A 129 -6.29 -4.23 -24.90
C GLU A 129 -6.92 -4.93 -26.11
N ASP A 130 -6.46 -4.65 -27.33
CA ASP A 130 -6.98 -5.25 -28.58
C ASP A 130 -6.84 -6.78 -28.64
N ILE A 131 -5.93 -7.32 -27.83
CA ILE A 131 -5.62 -8.75 -27.75
C ILE A 131 -6.30 -9.39 -26.54
N ILE A 132 -6.66 -8.60 -25.54
CA ILE A 132 -7.16 -9.09 -24.26
C ILE A 132 -8.67 -9.27 -24.34
N TYR A 133 -9.11 -10.54 -24.36
CA TYR A 133 -10.54 -10.88 -24.36
C TYR A 133 -11.26 -10.61 -23.03
N ALA A 134 -10.53 -10.15 -22.02
CA ALA A 134 -11.06 -9.81 -20.70
C ALA A 134 -11.40 -8.32 -20.64
N ASN A 135 -12.68 -7.99 -20.82
CA ASN A 135 -13.19 -6.61 -20.80
C ASN A 135 -12.66 -5.83 -19.58
N GLY A 136 -12.09 -4.65 -19.84
CA GLY A 136 -11.60 -3.73 -18.82
C GLY A 136 -10.14 -3.93 -18.42
N VAL A 137 -9.38 -4.82 -19.08
CA VAL A 137 -7.91 -4.85 -18.96
C VAL A 137 -7.30 -4.10 -20.13
N LYS A 138 -6.47 -3.12 -19.83
CA LYS A 138 -5.85 -2.22 -20.80
C LYS A 138 -4.51 -2.74 -21.30
N SER A 139 -3.72 -3.29 -20.39
CA SER A 139 -2.45 -3.92 -20.73
C SER A 139 -2.07 -4.99 -19.70
N ILE A 140 -1.31 -5.96 -20.17
CA ILE A 140 -0.58 -6.93 -19.34
C ILE A 140 0.87 -6.88 -19.79
N ASP A 141 1.79 -6.62 -18.87
CA ASP A 141 3.21 -6.71 -19.17
C ASP A 141 3.86 -7.84 -18.39
N LEU A 142 4.69 -8.62 -19.09
CA LEU A 142 5.56 -9.61 -18.50
C LEU A 142 7.01 -9.23 -18.78
N PHE A 143 7.74 -8.96 -17.71
CA PHE A 143 9.17 -8.66 -17.77
C PHE A 143 9.99 -9.85 -17.28
N PHE A 144 10.88 -10.35 -18.14
CA PHE A 144 11.78 -11.46 -17.85
C PHE A 144 13.19 -10.89 -17.64
N THR A 145 13.84 -11.23 -16.54
CA THR A 145 15.24 -10.86 -16.27
C THR A 145 15.93 -11.95 -15.48
N ASN A 146 17.25 -12.05 -15.64
CA ASN A 146 18.10 -12.99 -14.92
C ASN A 146 18.08 -12.77 -13.39
N ASP A 147 17.71 -11.56 -12.94
CA ASP A 147 17.76 -11.18 -11.54
C ASP A 147 16.53 -11.64 -10.73
N LEU A 148 15.47 -12.10 -11.41
CA LEU A 148 14.27 -12.59 -10.76
C LEU A 148 14.47 -14.01 -10.24
N LYS A 149 14.38 -14.18 -8.93
CA LYS A 149 14.42 -15.51 -8.29
C LYS A 149 13.08 -16.23 -8.31
N THR A 150 11.98 -15.48 -8.34
CA THR A 150 10.61 -15.99 -8.28
C THR A 150 9.70 -15.09 -9.10
N ASN A 151 8.53 -15.61 -9.49
CA ASN A 151 7.48 -14.79 -10.06
C ASN A 151 7.11 -13.67 -9.09
N SER A 152 6.86 -12.48 -9.61
CA SER A 152 6.46 -11.33 -8.82
C SER A 152 5.40 -10.52 -9.53
N TYR A 153 4.59 -9.80 -8.77
CA TYR A 153 3.58 -8.89 -9.29
C TYR A 153 3.91 -7.48 -8.84
N GLY A 154 3.86 -6.54 -9.78
CA GLY A 154 3.98 -5.10 -9.54
C GLY A 154 2.70 -4.38 -9.96
N GLU A 155 2.37 -3.32 -9.23
CA GLU A 155 1.30 -2.42 -9.61
C GLU A 155 1.84 -1.34 -10.54
N THR A 156 1.20 -1.13 -11.69
CA THR A 156 1.44 0.01 -12.57
C THR A 156 0.31 1.00 -12.36
N ASP A 157 0.58 2.03 -11.57
CA ASP A 157 -0.31 3.18 -11.45
C ASP A 157 0.44 4.42 -11.93
N TYR A 158 -0.24 5.18 -12.80
CA TYR A 158 0.17 6.52 -13.21
C TYR A 158 -0.86 7.53 -12.71
N GLY A 159 -0.42 8.72 -12.31
CA GLY A 159 -1.33 9.75 -11.83
C GLY A 159 -0.64 10.97 -11.28
N LYS A 160 -1.44 12.02 -11.10
CA LYS A 160 -1.00 13.25 -10.46
C LYS A 160 -0.96 13.04 -8.94
N LEU A 161 0.17 13.37 -8.32
CA LEU A 161 0.27 13.41 -6.86
C LEU A 161 -0.49 14.63 -6.32
N SER A 162 -1.44 14.39 -5.43
CA SER A 162 -2.13 15.46 -4.71
C SER A 162 -1.23 16.07 -3.63
N VAL A 163 -1.70 17.16 -3.01
CA VAL A 163 -1.06 17.76 -1.83
C VAL A 163 -1.72 17.18 -0.59
N PHE A 164 -0.93 16.77 0.40
CA PHE A 164 -1.47 16.35 1.69
C PHE A 164 -1.88 17.57 2.50
N THR A 165 -3.17 17.71 2.79
CA THR A 165 -3.76 18.89 3.45
C THR A 165 -4.45 18.53 4.76
N ASN A 166 -4.93 19.54 5.50
CA ASN A 166 -5.77 19.32 6.69
C ASN A 166 -7.01 18.48 6.42
N MET A 167 -7.54 18.44 5.18
CA MET A 167 -8.66 17.57 4.86
C MET A 167 -8.26 16.09 4.99
N ASN A 168 -7.09 15.71 4.48
CA ASN A 168 -6.56 14.35 4.59
C ASN A 168 -6.24 14.02 6.05
N LEU A 169 -5.55 14.93 6.75
CA LEU A 169 -5.19 14.75 8.16
C LEU A 169 -6.44 14.61 9.04
N ASN A 170 -7.39 15.54 8.97
CA ASN A 170 -8.60 15.54 9.81
C ASN A 170 -9.44 14.28 9.59
N TYR A 171 -9.49 13.74 8.36
CA TYR A 171 -10.14 12.46 8.13
C TYR A 171 -9.50 11.33 8.94
N ILE A 172 -8.17 11.26 8.94
CA ILE A 172 -7.40 10.28 9.71
C ILE A 172 -7.62 10.50 11.20
N LEU A 173 -7.51 11.75 11.68
CA LEU A 173 -7.68 12.09 13.10
C LEU A 173 -9.06 11.72 13.61
N ASN A 174 -10.12 12.13 12.93
CA ASN A 174 -11.50 11.81 13.33
C ASN A 174 -11.71 10.30 13.48
N LYS A 175 -11.12 9.50 12.58
CA LYS A 175 -11.21 8.04 12.64
C LYS A 175 -10.40 7.47 13.80
N LYS A 176 -9.18 7.94 14.02
CA LYS A 176 -8.24 7.36 14.99
C LYS A 176 -8.50 7.84 16.42
N GLU A 177 -8.87 9.10 16.61
CA GLU A 177 -9.22 9.65 17.91
C GLU A 177 -10.44 8.98 18.54
N SER A 178 -11.40 8.55 17.72
CA SER A 178 -12.56 7.77 18.19
C SER A 178 -12.16 6.44 18.84
N LYS A 179 -10.96 5.92 18.55
CA LYS A 179 -10.44 4.66 19.08
C LYS A 179 -9.59 4.82 20.34
N LEU A 180 -9.08 6.02 20.63
CA LEU A 180 -8.22 6.28 21.80
C LEU A 180 -8.86 5.81 23.11
N ILE A 181 -10.19 5.88 23.23
CA ILE A 181 -10.93 5.42 24.42
C ILE A 181 -10.73 3.92 24.70
N LYS A 182 -10.39 3.13 23.67
CA LYS A 182 -10.19 1.68 23.79
C LYS A 182 -8.72 1.30 23.97
N TYR A 183 -7.81 2.27 23.92
CA TYR A 183 -6.38 2.00 23.97
C TYR A 183 -5.94 1.69 25.40
N ALA A 184 -4.91 0.87 25.53
CA ALA A 184 -4.21 0.72 26.80
C ALA A 184 -3.72 2.08 27.30
N SER A 185 -3.77 2.30 28.61
CA SER A 185 -3.34 3.54 29.25
C SER A 185 -1.85 3.79 29.00
N CYS A 186 -1.55 4.89 28.32
CA CYS A 186 -0.21 5.37 28.04
C CYS A 186 -0.07 6.83 28.53
N ASP A 187 1.16 7.28 28.76
CA ASP A 187 1.46 8.66 29.15
C ASP A 187 1.35 9.61 27.94
N GLU A 188 1.73 9.13 26.75
CA GLU A 188 1.55 9.82 25.48
C GLU A 188 0.99 8.87 24.42
N TYR A 189 0.21 9.42 23.49
CA TYR A 189 -0.24 8.72 22.28
C TYR A 189 0.31 9.39 21.03
N TRP A 190 1.04 8.62 20.23
CA TRP A 190 1.57 9.08 18.95
C TRP A 190 0.81 8.43 17.79
N LEU A 191 0.65 9.17 16.70
CA LEU A 191 0.10 8.68 15.45
C LEU A 191 1.19 8.67 14.37
N VAL A 192 1.43 7.51 13.74
CA VAL A 192 2.33 7.37 12.60
C VAL A 192 1.52 7.12 11.33
N ILE A 193 1.59 8.07 10.41
CA ILE A 193 0.95 8.02 9.10
C ILE A 193 2.01 7.61 8.07
N ARG A 194 1.82 6.47 7.42
CA ARG A 194 2.65 6.00 6.31
C ARG A 194 2.05 6.48 4.99
N GLU A 195 2.83 7.19 4.18
CA GLU A 195 2.57 7.26 2.73
C GLU A 195 2.76 5.86 2.17
N GLY A 196 1.82 5.39 1.35
CA GLY A 196 1.98 4.10 0.68
C GLY A 196 3.07 4.16 -0.39
N ASP A 197 3.48 2.99 -0.85
CA ASP A 197 4.52 2.76 -1.85
C ASP A 197 4.00 2.92 -3.29
N MET A 198 2.95 3.73 -3.49
CA MET A 198 2.29 3.90 -4.78
C MET A 198 1.68 5.29 -4.90
N ILE A 199 1.36 5.70 -6.13
CA ILE A 199 0.79 7.01 -6.44
C ILE A 199 -0.46 7.27 -5.60
N ALA A 200 -1.39 6.31 -5.52
CA ALA A 200 -2.65 6.44 -4.77
C ALA A 200 -2.50 6.81 -3.28
N ALA A 201 -1.35 6.51 -2.69
CA ALA A 201 -1.05 6.74 -1.29
C ALA A 201 0.20 7.64 -1.11
N SER A 202 0.63 8.31 -2.18
CA SER A 202 1.75 9.25 -2.20
C SER A 202 1.23 10.67 -2.40
N PHE A 203 1.97 11.64 -1.86
CA PHE A 203 1.64 13.05 -1.98
C PHE A 203 2.86 13.83 -2.48
N SER A 204 2.61 14.88 -3.26
CA SER A 204 3.67 15.74 -3.84
C SER A 204 4.39 16.51 -2.72
N LYS A 205 3.61 17.21 -1.92
CA LYS A 205 4.04 17.97 -0.74
C LYS A 205 3.01 17.87 0.38
N ILE A 206 3.42 18.31 1.56
CA ILE A 206 2.57 18.48 2.73
C ILE A 206 2.32 19.98 2.88
N ASP A 207 1.07 20.36 3.06
CA ASP A 207 0.62 21.75 3.18
C ASP A 207 -0.46 21.81 4.25
N LEU A 208 -0.01 21.89 5.50
CA LEU A 208 -0.85 21.85 6.69
C LEU A 208 -0.93 23.24 7.32
N LYS A 209 -2.15 23.64 7.65
CA LYS A 209 -2.45 24.72 8.59
C LYS A 209 -2.48 24.15 10.01
N PRO A 210 -2.41 25.00 11.06
CA PRO A 210 -2.63 24.55 12.43
C PRO A 210 -3.89 23.70 12.56
N TYR A 211 -3.79 22.64 13.35
CA TYR A 211 -4.87 21.68 13.58
C TYR A 211 -4.94 21.33 15.07
N LEU A 212 -6.04 20.71 15.48
CA LEU A 212 -6.24 20.23 16.84
C LEU A 212 -6.32 18.72 16.83
N THR A 213 -5.72 18.09 17.82
CA THR A 213 -5.76 16.64 17.97
C THR A 213 -5.65 16.22 19.43
N LYS A 214 -6.10 15.00 19.73
CA LYS A 214 -5.86 14.29 20.99
C LYS A 214 -4.57 13.48 21.01
N PHE A 215 -3.90 13.31 19.87
CA PHE A 215 -2.57 12.70 19.83
C PHE A 215 -1.52 13.73 20.27
N ASP A 216 -0.60 13.33 21.13
CA ASP A 216 0.48 14.20 21.61
C ASP A 216 1.46 14.53 20.49
N ARG A 217 1.68 13.58 19.57
CA ARG A 217 2.54 13.75 18.40
C ARG A 217 1.99 13.03 17.18
N ILE A 218 2.20 13.63 16.03
CA ILE A 218 1.84 13.03 14.73
C ILE A 218 3.08 13.03 13.85
N PHE A 219 3.37 11.86 13.30
CA PHE A 219 4.45 11.68 12.36
C PHE A 219 3.91 11.21 11.01
N MET A 220 4.55 11.64 9.93
CA MET A 220 4.32 11.14 8.58
C MET A 220 5.61 10.57 8.02
N TYR A 221 5.60 9.28 7.66
CA TYR A 221 6.71 8.64 6.96
C TYR A 221 6.43 8.58 5.46
N ARG A 222 7.31 9.22 4.68
CA ARG A 222 7.25 9.34 3.23
C ARG A 222 8.20 8.36 2.57
N ILE A 223 7.68 7.20 2.15
CA ILE A 223 8.50 6.05 1.71
C ILE A 223 9.48 6.43 0.59
N PHE A 224 8.99 7.10 -0.46
CA PHE A 224 9.81 7.43 -1.62
C PHE A 224 10.86 8.51 -1.33
N LYS A 225 10.70 9.26 -0.25
CA LYS A 225 11.66 10.27 0.20
C LYS A 225 12.56 9.78 1.34
N ASP A 226 12.30 8.56 1.84
CA ASP A 226 12.83 8.05 3.11
C ASP A 226 12.84 9.11 4.23
N GLU A 227 11.73 9.82 4.37
CA GLU A 227 11.64 10.99 5.24
C GLU A 227 10.60 10.75 6.34
N LEU A 228 10.95 11.07 7.59
CA LEU A 228 10.01 11.08 8.71
C LEU A 228 9.82 12.52 9.15
N LEU A 229 8.59 13.00 9.09
CA LEU A 229 8.20 14.37 9.44
C LEU A 229 7.33 14.34 10.68
N GLU A 230 7.56 15.24 11.63
CA GLU A 230 6.59 15.57 12.68
C GLU A 230 5.66 16.66 12.11
N LEU A 231 4.35 16.44 12.12
CA LEU A 231 3.35 17.27 11.42
C LEU A 231 2.86 18.46 12.22
#